data_AF-A0A961WN83-F1
#
_entry.id   AF-A0A961WN83-F1
#
_cell.length_a   1.000
_cell.length_b   1.000
_cell.length_c   1.000
_cell.angle_alpha   90.00
_cell.angle_beta   90.00
_cell.angle_gamma   90.00
#
_symmetry.space_group_name_H-M   'P 1'
#
loop_
_entity.id
_entity.type
_entity.pdbx_description
1 polymer ?
#
loop_
_entity_poly.entity_id
_entity_poly.type
_entity_poly.pdbx_seq_one_letter_code
_entity_poly.pdbx_strand_id
1 'polypeptide(L)'
;MRSTLQNDPATARAMTELSGRERVAQVIDGMKRENAALQDPNIRAERFVERWQELQGQRRELRGWQHDEARGKVESQMNGMTKSLERDPQVDSILRNRRQELGIGQQQRRGQSIAHELQEEMTRSRQLSRGIGLGR
;
A
#
# COMPACT_ATOMS: atom_id res chain seq x y z
N MET A 1 -0.38 -9.90 -13.81
CA MET A 1 0.07 -9.03 -14.92
C MET A 1 0.24 -7.57 -14.52
N ARG A 2 -0.76 -6.91 -13.91
CA ARG A 2 -0.64 -5.48 -13.50
C ARG A 2 0.57 -5.20 -12.58
N SER A 3 0.79 -6.04 -11.57
CA SER A 3 1.95 -5.93 -10.65
C SER A 3 3.29 -6.03 -11.40
N THR A 4 3.39 -6.97 -12.35
CA THR A 4 4.56 -7.12 -13.22
C THR A 4 4.84 -5.87 -14.04
N LEU A 5 3.82 -5.27 -14.66
CA LEU A 5 4.00 -4.08 -15.49
C LEU A 5 4.35 -2.83 -14.67
N GLN A 6 3.91 -2.77 -13.41
CA GLN A 6 4.23 -1.66 -12.52
C GLN A 6 5.65 -1.73 -11.98
N ASN A 7 6.15 -2.94 -11.70
CA ASN A 7 7.41 -3.13 -10.99
C ASN A 7 8.57 -3.66 -11.86
N ASP A 8 8.29 -4.08 -13.10
CA ASP A 8 9.29 -4.52 -14.06
C ASP A 8 9.26 -3.63 -15.32
N PRO A 9 10.12 -2.59 -15.38
CA PRO A 9 10.16 -1.67 -16.52
C PRO A 9 10.57 -2.34 -17.83
N ALA A 10 11.32 -3.45 -17.79
CA ALA A 10 11.65 -4.21 -19.00
C ALA A 10 10.40 -4.90 -19.57
N THR A 11 9.53 -5.41 -18.69
CA THR A 11 8.25 -5.99 -19.12
C THR A 11 7.29 -4.92 -19.64
N ALA A 12 7.28 -3.73 -19.04
CA ALA A 12 6.50 -2.60 -19.53
C ALA A 12 6.94 -2.19 -20.95
N ARG A 13 8.25 -2.08 -21.20
CA ARG A 13 8.80 -1.80 -22.54
C ARG A 13 8.49 -2.91 -23.54
N ALA A 14 8.60 -4.17 -23.12
CA ALA A 14 8.28 -5.30 -23.98
C ALA A 14 6.82 -5.28 -24.49
N MET A 15 5.88 -4.80 -23.67
CA MET A 15 4.48 -4.65 -24.09
C MET A 15 4.28 -3.63 -25.21
N THR A 16 5.14 -2.60 -25.28
CA THR A 16 5.05 -1.53 -26.29
C THR A 16 5.96 -1.77 -27.50
N GLU A 17 7.13 -2.37 -27.30
CA GLU A 17 8.20 -2.46 -28.30
C GLU A 17 8.22 -3.83 -29.02
N LEU A 18 7.76 -4.90 -28.37
CA LEU A 18 7.82 -6.25 -28.93
C LEU A 18 6.46 -6.72 -29.47
N SER A 19 6.48 -7.74 -30.33
CA SER A 19 5.27 -8.35 -30.87
C SER A 19 5.35 -9.87 -30.94
N GLY A 20 4.21 -10.51 -31.18
CA GLY A 20 4.11 -11.97 -31.33
C GLY A 20 4.69 -12.75 -30.15
N ARG A 21 5.49 -13.78 -30.46
CA ARG A 21 6.07 -14.71 -29.47
C ARG A 21 7.10 -14.04 -28.55
N GLU A 22 7.83 -13.05 -29.04
CA GLU A 22 8.88 -12.36 -28.27
C GLU A 22 8.29 -11.53 -27.14
N ARG A 23 7.16 -10.83 -27.39
CA ARG A 23 6.40 -10.14 -26.33
C ARG A 23 5.94 -11.12 -25.26
N VAL A 24 5.37 -12.25 -25.67
CA VAL A 24 4.84 -13.26 -24.75
C VAL A 24 5.97 -13.83 -23.88
N ALA A 25 7.12 -14.15 -24.47
CA ALA A 25 8.28 -14.64 -23.74
C ALA A 25 8.75 -13.62 -22.68
N GLN A 26 8.88 -12.34 -23.03
CA GLN A 26 9.27 -11.30 -22.07
C GLN A 26 8.23 -11.09 -20.96
N VAL A 27 6.94 -11.12 -21.27
CA VAL A 27 5.88 -11.03 -20.26
C VAL A 27 5.96 -12.20 -19.28
N ILE A 28 6.20 -13.41 -19.77
CA ILE A 28 6.34 -14.60 -18.91
C ILE A 28 7.56 -14.47 -17.99
N ASP A 29 8.71 -14.05 -18.52
CA ASP A 29 9.91 -13.89 -17.70
C ASP A 29 9.78 -12.74 -16.70
N GLY A 30 9.12 -11.65 -17.09
CA GLY A 30 8.69 -10.61 -16.18
C GLY A 30 7.81 -11.12 -15.05
N MET A 31 6.81 -11.95 -15.37
CA MET A 31 5.94 -12.54 -14.37
C MET A 31 6.70 -13.47 -13.42
N LYS A 32 7.71 -14.21 -13.89
CA LYS A 32 8.58 -15.02 -13.01
C LYS A 32 9.42 -14.13 -12.08
N ARG A 33 10.03 -13.06 -12.59
CA ARG A 33 10.79 -12.10 -11.78
C ARG A 33 9.92 -11.47 -10.71
N GLU A 34 8.71 -11.04 -11.08
CA GLU A 34 7.75 -10.48 -10.14
C GLU A 34 7.32 -11.51 -9.09
N ASN A 35 7.11 -12.76 -9.48
CA ASN A 35 6.77 -13.82 -8.53
C ASN A 35 7.93 -14.15 -7.57
N ALA A 36 9.18 -14.05 -8.03
CA ALA A 36 10.37 -14.20 -7.18
C ALA A 36 10.51 -13.00 -6.22
N ALA A 37 10.30 -11.78 -6.70
CA ALA A 37 10.30 -10.57 -5.88
C ALA A 37 9.23 -10.63 -4.78
N LEU A 38 8.04 -11.15 -5.09
CA LEU A 38 6.97 -11.34 -4.12
C LEU A 38 7.26 -12.47 -3.10
N GLN A 39 8.27 -13.31 -3.31
CA GLN A 39 8.69 -14.30 -2.30
C GLN A 39 9.62 -13.67 -1.24
N ASP A 40 10.29 -12.55 -1.55
CA ASP A 40 11.14 -11.84 -0.59
C ASP A 40 10.29 -10.93 0.31
N PRO A 41 10.25 -11.19 1.64
CA PRO A 41 9.48 -10.38 2.57
C PRO A 41 9.98 -8.93 2.66
N ASN A 42 11.26 -8.65 2.38
CA ASN A 42 11.78 -7.28 2.37
C ASN A 42 11.21 -6.47 1.20
N ILE A 43 11.13 -7.09 0.02
CA ILE A 43 10.53 -6.45 -1.16
C ILE A 43 9.03 -6.22 -0.95
N ARG A 44 8.33 -7.19 -0.36
CA ARG A 44 6.92 -7.00 0.00
C ARG A 44 6.74 -5.87 1.03
N ALA A 45 7.62 -5.77 2.02
CA ALA A 45 7.59 -4.70 3.02
C ALA A 45 7.87 -3.32 2.41
N GLU A 46 8.87 -3.20 1.53
CA GLU A 46 9.18 -1.95 0.84
C GLU A 46 7.98 -1.45 0.04
N ARG A 47 7.41 -2.31 -0.80
CA ARG A 47 6.22 -2.00 -1.60
C ARG A 47 5.02 -1.63 -0.75
N PHE A 48 4.88 -2.26 0.42
CA PHE A 48 3.84 -1.89 1.37
C PHE A 48 4.03 -0.46 1.85
N VAL A 49 5.24 -0.08 2.27
CA VAL A 49 5.54 1.28 2.73
C VAL A 49 5.30 2.31 1.62
N GLU A 50 5.86 2.08 0.43
CA GLU A 50 5.70 2.98 -0.72
C GLU A 50 4.23 3.22 -1.04
N ARG A 51 3.45 2.15 -1.19
CA ARG A 51 2.02 2.26 -1.51
C ARG A 51 1.22 2.89 -0.37
N TRP A 52 1.57 2.60 0.88
CA TRP A 52 0.91 3.20 2.04
C TRP A 52 1.13 4.72 2.07
N GLN A 53 2.37 5.16 1.86
CA GLN A 53 2.71 6.59 1.83
C GLN A 53 2.04 7.33 0.68
N GLU A 54 1.95 6.71 -0.50
CA GLU A 54 1.22 7.25 -1.65
C GLU A 54 -0.26 7.48 -1.29
N LEU A 55 -0.93 6.47 -0.71
CA LEU A 55 -2.33 6.57 -0.31
C LEU A 55 -2.54 7.57 0.83
N GLN A 56 -1.65 7.64 1.81
CA GLN A 56 -1.66 8.68 2.84
C GLN A 56 -1.51 10.08 2.22
N GLY A 57 -0.67 10.25 1.21
CA GLY A 57 -0.55 11.46 0.41
C GLY A 57 -1.88 11.86 -0.22
N GLN A 58 -2.47 10.98 -1.02
CA GLN A 58 -3.76 11.20 -1.68
C GLN A 58 -4.87 11.55 -0.67
N ARG A 59 -4.93 10.81 0.45
CA ARG A 59 -5.91 11.07 1.51
C ARG A 59 -5.77 12.47 2.11
N ARG A 60 -4.55 12.97 2.29
CA ARG A 60 -4.29 14.31 2.83
C ARG A 60 -4.66 15.43 1.87
N GLU A 61 -4.64 15.15 0.57
CA GLU A 61 -5.08 16.08 -0.50
C GLU A 61 -6.61 16.12 -0.60
N LEU A 62 -7.28 14.99 -0.36
CA LEU A 62 -8.74 14.84 -0.43
C LEU A 62 -9.46 15.40 0.82
N ARG A 63 -9.42 16.73 0.99
CA ARG A 63 -10.03 17.45 2.12
C ARG A 63 -11.43 17.99 1.83
N GLY A 64 -12.27 18.05 2.86
CA GLY A 64 -13.62 18.59 2.76
C GLY A 64 -14.64 17.55 2.28
N TRP A 65 -15.92 17.88 2.47
CA TRP A 65 -17.05 16.97 2.25
C TRP A 65 -17.21 16.58 0.78
N GLN A 66 -16.84 17.47 -0.15
CA GLN A 66 -16.95 17.23 -1.59
C GLN A 66 -16.03 16.10 -2.10
N HIS A 67 -15.03 15.71 -1.32
CA HIS A 67 -14.09 14.63 -1.66
C HIS A 67 -14.35 13.34 -0.87
N ASP A 68 -15.47 13.25 -0.14
CA ASP A 68 -15.78 12.11 0.74
C ASP A 68 -15.79 10.77 0.00
N GLU A 69 -16.38 10.71 -1.19
CA GLU A 69 -16.41 9.47 -1.98
C GLU A 69 -15.00 9.04 -2.44
N ALA A 70 -14.21 9.98 -2.97
CA ALA A 70 -12.84 9.73 -3.41
C ALA A 70 -11.96 9.32 -2.21
N ARG A 71 -12.12 9.99 -1.07
CA ARG A 71 -11.42 9.65 0.17
C ARG A 71 -11.81 8.25 0.65
N GLY A 72 -13.09 7.90 0.59
CA GLY A 72 -13.59 6.56 0.92
C GLY A 72 -12.93 5.46 0.07
N LYS A 73 -12.69 5.70 -1.22
CA LYS A 73 -11.96 4.77 -2.11
C LYS A 73 -10.50 4.60 -1.69
N VAL A 74 -9.81 5.68 -1.34
CA VAL A 74 -8.43 5.64 -0.83
C VAL A 74 -8.37 4.86 0.48
N GLU A 75 -9.23 5.19 1.45
CA GLU A 75 -9.27 4.50 2.74
C GLU A 75 -9.67 3.02 2.62
N SER A 76 -10.49 2.65 1.62
CA SER A 76 -10.81 1.25 1.32
C SER A 76 -9.58 0.47 0.86
N GLN A 77 -8.74 1.08 -0.01
CA GLN A 77 -7.47 0.47 -0.44
C GLN A 77 -6.51 0.29 0.74
N MET A 78 -6.37 1.30 1.59
CA MET A 78 -5.54 1.23 2.80
C MET A 78 -6.01 0.13 3.75
N ASN A 79 -7.33 -0.03 3.92
CA ASN A 79 -7.90 -1.11 4.70
C ASN A 79 -7.62 -2.49 4.08
N GLY A 80 -7.67 -2.61 2.75
CA GLY A 80 -7.26 -3.81 2.03
C GLY A 80 -5.79 -4.18 2.28
N MET A 81 -4.89 -3.19 2.24
CA MET A 81 -3.48 -3.39 2.57
C MET A 81 -3.30 -3.86 4.01
N THR A 82 -3.97 -3.22 4.96
CA THR A 82 -3.92 -3.59 6.38
C THR A 82 -4.32 -5.06 6.58
N LYS A 83 -5.41 -5.52 5.95
CA LYS A 83 -5.84 -6.92 5.98
C LYS A 83 -4.85 -7.88 5.32
N SER A 84 -4.16 -7.45 4.27
CA SER A 84 -3.11 -8.27 3.65
C SER A 84 -1.91 -8.44 4.58
N LEU A 85 -1.60 -7.42 5.38
CA LEU A 85 -0.53 -7.45 6.36
C LEU A 85 -0.83 -8.39 7.53
N GLU A 86 -2.10 -8.48 7.97
CA GLU A 86 -2.53 -9.47 8.98
C GLU A 86 -2.22 -10.92 8.56
N ARG A 87 -2.15 -11.17 7.24
CA ARG A 87 -1.87 -12.49 6.67
C ARG A 87 -0.39 -12.70 6.33
N ASP A 88 0.45 -11.70 6.56
CA ASP A 88 1.88 -11.72 6.25
C ASP A 88 2.71 -11.36 7.51
N PRO A 89 2.88 -12.30 8.45
CA PRO A 89 3.58 -12.05 9.71
C PRO A 89 5.06 -11.69 9.52
N GLN A 90 5.68 -12.12 8.40
CA GLN A 90 7.07 -11.76 8.10
C GLN A 90 7.17 -10.28 7.76
N VAL A 91 6.29 -9.77 6.89
CA VAL A 91 6.23 -8.34 6.56
C VAL A 91 5.83 -7.52 7.79
N ASP A 92 4.86 -7.96 8.60
CA ASP A 92 4.48 -7.29 9.85
C ASP A 92 5.70 -7.08 10.76
N SER A 93 6.51 -8.12 10.94
CA SER A 93 7.72 -8.05 11.75
C SER A 93 8.75 -7.06 11.20
N ILE A 94 8.94 -6.99 9.88
CA ILE A 94 9.87 -6.04 9.25
C ILE A 94 9.36 -4.60 9.46
N LEU A 95 8.07 -4.37 9.26
CA LEU A 95 7.46 -3.05 9.39
C LEU A 95 7.45 -2.51 10.83
N ARG A 96 7.61 -3.37 11.86
CA ARG A 96 7.77 -2.92 13.25
C ARG A 96 8.95 -1.96 13.46
N ASN A 97 10.00 -2.12 12.65
CA ASN A 97 11.17 -1.24 12.68
C ASN A 97 10.97 0.02 11.82
N ARG A 98 9.93 0.05 10.97
CA ARG A 98 9.61 1.12 10.02
C ARG A 98 8.32 1.87 10.36
N ARG A 99 7.83 1.77 11.61
CA ARG A 99 6.58 2.39 12.09
C ARG A 99 6.43 3.87 11.71
N GLN A 100 7.52 4.63 11.84
CA GLN A 100 7.51 6.07 11.56
C GLN A 100 7.21 6.36 10.08
N GLU A 101 7.69 5.52 9.18
CA GLU A 101 7.45 5.65 7.73
C GLU A 101 5.98 5.40 7.38
N LEU A 102 5.25 4.70 8.24
CA LEU A 102 3.82 4.45 8.09
C LEU A 102 2.93 5.53 8.75
N GLY A 103 3.55 6.53 9.38
CA GLY A 103 2.84 7.57 10.13
C GLY A 103 2.32 7.11 11.50
N ILE A 104 2.79 5.97 12.00
CA ILE A 104 2.45 5.47 13.33
C ILE A 104 3.31 6.22 14.36
N GLY A 105 2.66 6.85 15.33
CA GLY A 105 3.32 7.65 16.35
C GLY A 105 4.05 6.80 17.40
N GLN A 106 5.09 7.36 18.02
CA GLN A 106 5.88 6.67 19.06
C GLN A 106 5.06 6.28 20.30
N GLN A 107 3.93 6.95 20.56
CA GLN A 107 2.99 6.66 21.64
C GLN A 107 2.03 5.48 21.36
N GLN A 108 1.97 4.95 20.12
CA GLN A 108 1.19 3.73 19.87
C GLN A 108 1.79 2.56 20.69
N ARG A 109 0.92 1.68 21.21
CA ARG A 109 1.34 0.64 22.17
C ARG A 109 2.35 -0.31 21.52
N ARG A 110 3.61 -0.17 21.90
CA ARG A 110 4.69 -1.08 21.51
C ARG A 110 4.34 -2.49 21.99
N GLY A 111 4.09 -3.40 21.05
CA GLY A 111 3.77 -4.82 21.33
C GLY A 111 2.64 -5.39 20.49
N GLN A 112 1.86 -4.56 19.80
CA GLN A 112 0.84 -5.00 18.85
C GLN A 112 1.43 -5.21 17.44
N SER A 113 0.69 -5.91 16.58
CA SER A 113 1.04 -6.04 15.16
C SER A 113 0.89 -4.69 14.46
N ILE A 114 1.69 -4.44 13.43
CA ILE A 114 1.61 -3.22 12.64
C ILE A 114 0.24 -3.12 11.97
N ALA A 115 -0.31 -4.24 11.50
CA ALA A 115 -1.67 -4.26 10.96
C ALA A 115 -2.70 -3.67 11.94
N HIS A 116 -2.61 -4.03 13.22
CA HIS A 116 -3.52 -3.50 14.24
C HIS A 116 -3.28 -2.00 14.49
N GLU A 117 -2.02 -1.59 14.61
CA GLU A 117 -1.64 -0.18 14.81
C GLU A 117 -2.16 0.71 13.65
N LEU A 118 -2.08 0.22 12.40
CA LEU A 118 -2.61 0.91 11.21
C LEU A 118 -4.15 1.00 11.22
N GLN A 119 -4.82 -0.06 11.67
CA GLN A 119 -6.27 -0.06 11.79
C GLN A 119 -6.78 0.95 12.82
N GLU A 120 -6.09 1.06 13.95
CA GLU A 120 -6.38 2.08 14.96
C GLU A 120 -6.13 3.49 14.44
N GLU A 121 -5.02 3.71 13.73
CA GLU A 121 -4.72 5.00 13.08
C GLU A 121 -5.85 5.41 12.14
N MET A 122 -6.23 4.53 11.20
CA MET A 122 -7.31 4.80 10.24
C MET A 122 -8.64 5.12 10.93
N THR A 123 -8.95 4.44 12.04
CA THR A 123 -10.18 4.68 12.80
C THR A 123 -10.14 6.06 13.46
N ARG A 124 -9.02 6.41 14.11
CA ARG A 124 -8.82 7.73 14.75
C ARG A 124 -8.90 8.87 13.73
N SER A 125 -8.23 8.74 12.60
CA SER A 125 -8.21 9.78 11.57
C SER A 125 -9.56 9.92 10.84
N ARG A 126 -10.36 8.86 10.74
CA ARG A 126 -11.77 8.94 10.30
C ARG A 126 -12.68 9.67 11.28
N GLN A 127 -12.42 9.55 12.59
CA GLN A 127 -13.18 10.29 13.61
C GLN A 127 -12.83 11.78 13.55
N LEU A 128 -11.54 12.11 13.43
CA LEU A 128 -11.08 13.50 13.28
C LEU A 128 -11.63 14.15 12.00
N SER A 129 -11.59 13.43 10.87
CA SER A 129 -12.10 13.95 9.59
C SER A 129 -13.61 14.21 9.58
N ARG A 130 -14.40 13.51 10.41
CA ARG A 130 -15.86 13.70 10.53
C ARG A 130 -16.27 14.63 11.67
N GLY A 131 -15.39 14.89 12.64
CA GLY A 131 -15.65 15.77 13.78
C GLY A 131 -15.52 17.27 13.48
N ILE A 132 -14.91 17.65 12.36
CA ILE A 132 -14.80 19.05 11.91
C ILE A 132 -16.04 19.39 11.07
N GLY A 133 -17.19 19.48 11.73
CA GLY A 133 -18.46 19.78 11.06
C GLY A 133 -19.57 20.35 11.94
N LEU A 134 -19.36 20.53 13.26
CA LEU A 134 -20.35 21.08 14.17
C LEU A 134 -19.75 22.26 14.94
N GLY A 135 -19.66 23.40 14.26
CA GLY A 135 -19.15 24.62 14.85
C GLY A 135 -19.46 25.84 14.00
N ARG A 136 -20.75 26.09 13.74
CA ARG A 136 -21.37 27.42 13.71
C ARG A 136 -22.83 27.31 14.09
#